data_AF-A0A9D0IJP6-F1
#
_entry.id   AF-A0A9D0IJP6-F1
#
_cell.length_a   1.000
_cell.length_b   1.000
_cell.length_c   1.000
_cell.angle_alpha   90.00
_cell.angle_beta   90.00
_cell.angle_gamma   90.00
#
_symmetry.space_group_name_H-M   'P 1'
#
loop_
_entity.id
_entity.type
_entity.pdbx_description
1 polymer ?
#
loop_
_entity_poly.entity_id
_entity_poly.type
_entity_poly.pdbx_seq_one_letter_code
_entity_poly.pdbx_strand_id
1 'polypeptide(L)'
;MKQILLVWLAALLAAGPAQARPGGEDQVYRPAPGATGHRDQSLDAAVAQVRRETGGRILSAQTVTRDGRRVHRIKVLTHERRVRVIYVDSGS
;
A
#
# COMPACT_ATOMS: atom_id res chain seq x y z
N MET A 1 6.93 -12.27 -24.94
CA MET A 1 6.32 -10.95 -25.21
C MET A 1 4.82 -11.10 -25.02
N LYS A 2 4.30 -10.73 -23.84
CA LYS A 2 2.94 -10.98 -23.33
C LYS A 2 2.80 -10.03 -22.13
N GLN A 3 1.82 -9.14 -21.95
CA GLN A 3 0.55 -8.92 -22.61
C GLN A 3 0.26 -7.42 -22.61
N ILE A 4 -0.54 -7.05 -23.60
CA ILE A 4 -0.99 -5.72 -23.95
C ILE A 4 -1.96 -5.17 -22.89
N LEU A 5 -1.68 -3.92 -22.54
CA LEU A 5 -2.56 -2.89 -22.03
C LEU A 5 -4.05 -3.07 -22.42
N LEU A 6 -4.94 -3.19 -21.45
CA LEU A 6 -6.38 -3.08 -21.66
C LEU A 6 -6.90 -1.86 -20.90
N VAL A 7 -6.95 -0.74 -21.62
CA VAL A 7 -7.77 0.43 -21.29
C VAL A 7 -9.18 0.10 -21.78
N TRP A 8 -10.16 0.11 -20.89
CA TRP A 8 -11.57 0.20 -21.26
C TRP A 8 -12.12 1.55 -20.77
N LEU A 9 -12.64 2.30 -21.73
CA LEU A 9 -13.29 3.60 -21.56
C LEU A 9 -14.65 3.55 -22.29
N ALA A 10 -15.75 3.74 -21.55
CA ALA A 10 -17.05 4.30 -21.97
C ALA A 10 -18.04 4.12 -20.80
N ALA A 11 -18.33 5.12 -19.97
CA ALA A 11 -19.25 6.26 -20.16
C ALA A 11 -20.74 5.91 -20.00
N LEU A 12 -21.33 6.25 -18.84
CA LEU A 12 -22.75 6.57 -18.72
C LEU A 12 -23.00 7.51 -17.53
N LEU A 13 -23.66 8.64 -17.82
CA LEU A 13 -23.96 9.74 -16.91
C LEU A 13 -25.11 9.41 -15.96
N ALA A 14 -24.94 9.71 -14.67
CA ALA A 14 -26.05 9.98 -13.76
C ALA A 14 -25.66 11.16 -12.86
N ALA A 15 -26.36 12.29 -13.05
CA ALA A 15 -26.25 13.47 -12.22
C ALA A 15 -27.11 13.30 -10.95
N GLY A 16 -26.55 13.59 -9.78
CA GLY A 16 -27.28 13.82 -8.53
C GLY A 16 -26.57 14.92 -7.73
N PRO A 17 -27.27 15.96 -7.23
CA PRO A 17 -26.63 17.04 -6.50
C PRO A 17 -26.39 16.67 -5.03
N ALA A 18 -25.37 17.32 -4.45
CA ALA A 18 -25.14 17.65 -3.04
C ALA A 18 -25.74 16.69 -1.98
N GLN A 19 -24.95 16.15 -1.06
CA GLN A 19 -24.48 16.88 0.11
C GLN A 19 -23.35 16.08 0.79
N ALA A 20 -22.15 16.65 0.91
CA ALA A 20 -21.20 16.20 1.91
C ALA A 20 -20.96 17.38 2.86
N ARG A 21 -21.57 17.29 4.06
CA ARG A 21 -21.42 18.24 5.15
C ARG A 21 -19.94 18.35 5.57
N PRO A 22 -19.46 19.54 5.96
CA PRO A 22 -18.12 19.75 6.46
C PRO A 22 -18.05 19.33 7.93
N GLY A 23 -16.92 18.78 8.37
CA GLY A 23 -16.58 18.70 9.78
C GLY A 23 -16.03 17.35 10.21
N GLY A 24 -14.72 17.32 10.45
CA GLY A 24 -14.07 16.23 11.17
C GLY A 24 -12.69 16.00 10.62
N GLU A 25 -11.70 16.15 11.49
CA GLU A 25 -10.34 15.61 11.39
C GLU A 25 -9.49 16.10 10.20
N ASP A 26 -8.80 17.24 10.35
CA ASP A 26 -7.40 17.16 10.81
C ASP A 26 -7.13 15.89 11.65
N GLN A 27 -7.16 14.74 10.98
CA GLN A 27 -6.50 13.53 11.43
C GLN A 27 -5.01 13.86 11.30
N VAL A 28 -4.51 14.66 12.24
CA VAL A 28 -3.14 14.53 12.70
C VAL A 28 -3.00 13.03 12.92
N TYR A 29 -2.24 12.38 12.04
CA TYR A 29 -1.82 11.00 12.21
C TYR A 29 -1.10 10.95 13.56
N ARG A 30 -1.87 10.69 14.63
CA ARG A 30 -1.38 10.47 15.97
C ARG A 30 -1.27 8.96 16.05
N PRO A 31 -0.09 8.38 15.83
CA PRO A 31 0.09 6.96 16.08
C PRO A 31 -0.29 6.72 17.54
N ALA A 32 -1.32 5.90 17.77
CA ALA A 32 -1.75 5.55 19.11
C ALA A 32 -0.58 4.82 19.82
N PRO A 33 -0.06 5.34 20.94
CA PRO A 33 0.95 4.62 21.71
C PRO A 33 0.21 3.67 22.65
N GLY A 34 0.16 2.37 22.34
CA GLY A 34 -0.36 1.40 23.32
C GLY A 34 -0.92 0.05 22.85
N ALA A 35 -0.60 -0.45 21.66
CA ALA A 35 -0.89 -1.86 21.33
C ALA A 35 0.33 -2.74 21.63
N THR A 36 0.54 -3.10 22.90
CA THR A 36 1.38 -4.24 23.29
C THR A 36 0.62 -5.53 22.99
N GLY A 37 0.78 -6.07 21.78
CA GLY A 37 0.22 -7.35 21.37
C GLY A 37 0.82 -7.78 20.04
N HIS A 38 1.85 -8.63 20.09
CA HIS A 38 2.71 -9.03 18.97
C HIS A 38 3.43 -7.83 18.30
N ARG A 39 4.75 -7.91 18.06
CA ARG A 39 5.45 -6.82 17.33
C ARG A 39 5.14 -6.95 15.84
N ASP A 40 3.88 -6.81 15.48
CA ASP A 40 3.46 -6.74 14.09
C ASP A 40 4.23 -5.60 13.42
N GLN A 41 5.06 -5.93 12.44
CA GLN A 41 5.71 -4.92 11.64
C GLN A 41 4.62 -4.16 10.89
N SER A 42 4.60 -2.83 11.03
CA SER A 42 3.68 -2.00 10.27
C SER A 42 4.07 -1.96 8.79
N LEU A 43 3.11 -1.69 7.91
CA LEU A 43 3.37 -1.53 6.47
C LEU A 43 4.42 -0.42 6.22
N ASP A 44 4.36 0.68 6.96
CA ASP A 44 5.32 1.78 6.83
C ASP A 44 6.73 1.38 7.26
N ALA A 45 6.86 0.60 8.34
CA ALA A 45 8.16 0.07 8.76
C ALA A 45 8.75 -0.86 7.69
N ALA A 46 7.91 -1.72 7.08
CA ALA A 46 8.33 -2.58 5.97
C ALA A 46 8.72 -1.78 4.72
N VAL A 47 7.99 -0.71 4.39
CA VAL A 47 8.32 0.20 3.29
C VAL A 47 9.66 0.90 3.53
N ALA A 48 9.88 1.41 4.74
CA ALA A 48 11.14 2.07 5.10
C ALA A 48 12.30 1.08 5.00
N GLN A 49 12.12 -0.15 5.46
CA GLN A 49 13.10 -1.22 5.31
C GLN A 49 13.42 -1.49 3.84
N VAL A 50 12.42 -1.75 3.00
CA VAL A 50 12.62 -2.04 1.57
C VAL A 50 13.31 -0.88 0.86
N ARG A 51 12.97 0.37 1.19
CA ARG A 51 13.67 1.54 0.61
C ARG A 51 15.15 1.56 0.98
N ARG A 52 15.51 1.30 2.23
CA ARG A 52 16.91 1.26 2.68
C ARG A 52 17.68 0.13 2.02
N GLU A 53 17.08 -1.05 1.92
CA GLU A 53 17.74 -2.24 1.36
C GLU A 53 17.93 -2.16 -0.16
N THR A 54 16.97 -1.57 -0.88
CA THR A 54 16.98 -1.56 -2.35
C THR A 54 17.49 -0.26 -2.95
N GLY A 55 17.47 0.85 -2.20
CA GLY A 55 17.66 2.20 -2.74
C GLY A 55 16.62 2.58 -3.81
N GLY A 56 15.55 1.80 -3.97
CA GLY A 56 14.61 1.90 -5.08
C GLY A 56 13.40 2.79 -4.81
N ARG A 57 12.64 3.09 -5.87
CA ARG A 57 11.38 3.83 -5.77
C ARG A 57 10.23 2.88 -5.50
N ILE A 58 9.53 3.06 -4.38
CA ILE A 58 8.32 2.30 -4.08
C ILE A 58 7.20 2.75 -5.01
N LEU A 59 6.57 1.78 -5.69
CA LEU A 59 5.45 2.01 -6.60
C LEU A 59 4.11 1.67 -5.96
N SER A 60 4.08 0.71 -5.04
CA SER A 60 2.88 0.28 -4.32
C SER A 60 3.30 -0.51 -3.08
N ALA A 61 2.55 -0.36 -2.00
CA ALA A 61 2.70 -1.12 -0.78
C ALA A 61 1.30 -1.42 -0.22
N GLN A 62 1.05 -2.66 0.17
CA GLN A 62 -0.23 -3.09 0.74
C GLN A 62 -0.03 -4.32 1.61
N THR A 63 -0.83 -4.44 2.67
CA THR A 63 -0.98 -5.68 3.42
C THR A 63 -1.92 -6.61 2.66
N VAL A 64 -1.55 -7.87 2.49
CA VAL A 64 -2.39 -8.91 1.87
C VAL A 64 -2.35 -10.17 2.72
N THR A 65 -3.41 -10.98 2.64
CA THR A 65 -3.40 -12.33 3.21
C THR A 65 -2.86 -13.30 2.15
N ARG A 66 -1.82 -14.06 2.50
CA ARG A 66 -1.21 -15.08 1.67
C ARG A 66 -0.98 -16.33 2.51
N ASP A 67 -1.51 -17.46 2.06
CA ASP A 67 -1.39 -18.75 2.77
C ASP A 67 -1.86 -18.66 4.24
N GLY A 68 -2.95 -17.91 4.48
CA GLY A 68 -3.51 -17.66 5.80
C GLY A 68 -2.74 -16.67 6.67
N ARG A 69 -1.60 -16.13 6.20
CA ARG A 69 -0.78 -15.16 6.93
C ARG A 69 -0.88 -13.77 6.33
N ARG A 70 -0.88 -12.75 7.19
CA ARG A 70 -0.76 -11.36 6.75
C ARG A 70 0.69 -11.08 6.35
N VAL A 71 0.87 -10.53 5.15
CA VAL A 71 2.18 -10.14 4.61
C VAL A 71 2.09 -8.78 3.93
N HIS A 72 3.15 -8.00 4.03
CA HIS A 72 3.31 -6.75 3.31
C HIS A 72 3.88 -7.03 1.93
N ARG A 73 3.10 -6.72 0.90
CA ARG A 73 3.52 -6.84 -0.49
C ARG A 73 3.92 -5.48 -1.03
N ILE A 74 5.21 -5.32 -1.34
CA ILE A 74 5.80 -4.06 -1.74
C ILE A 74 6.37 -4.18 -3.15
N LYS A 75 5.88 -3.34 -4.07
CA LYS A 75 6.44 -3.18 -5.41
C LYS A 75 7.49 -2.08 -5.42
N VAL A 76 8.70 -2.39 -5.85
CA VAL A 76 9.81 -1.45 -5.92
C VAL A 76 10.43 -1.43 -7.32
N LEU A 77 10.67 -0.23 -7.84
CA LEU A 77 11.50 0.00 -9.01
C LEU A 77 12.96 0.12 -8.55
N THR A 78 13.80 -0.84 -8.95
CA THR A 78 15.23 -0.85 -8.64
C THR A 78 16.02 0.09 -9.54
N HIS A 79 17.29 0.35 -9.18
CA HIS A 79 18.22 1.13 -10.02
C HIS A 79 18.44 0.51 -11.41
N GLU A 80 18.26 -0.81 -11.54
CA GLU A 80 18.31 -1.56 -12.81
C GLU A 80 17.08 -1.33 -13.70
N ARG A 81 16.17 -0.44 -13.29
CA ARG A 81 14.91 -0.15 -13.98
C ARG A 81 13.99 -1.36 -14.08
N ARG A 82 14.08 -2.27 -13.10
CA ARG A 82 13.21 -3.45 -12.98
C ARG A 82 12.25 -3.30 -11.81
N VAL A 83 11.03 -3.81 -11.97
CA VAL A 83 10.06 -3.88 -10.88
C VAL A 83 10.23 -5.22 -10.16
N ARG A 84 10.45 -5.17 -8.85
CA ARG A 84 10.47 -6.34 -7.97
C ARG A 84 9.31 -6.28 -6.99
N VAL A 85 8.81 -7.45 -6.62
CA VAL A 85 7.82 -7.62 -5.55
C VAL A 85 8.54 -8.23 -4.35
N ILE A 86 8.52 -7.52 -3.23
CA ILE A 86 9.10 -7.97 -1.97
C ILE A 86 7.95 -8.26 -1.00
N TYR A 87 8.04 -9.40 -0.33
CA TYR A 87 7.10 -9.81 0.71
C TYR A 87 7.81 -9.70 2.05
N VAL A 88 7.23 -8.93 2.96
CA VAL A 88 7.72 -8.79 4.34
C VAL A 88 6.65 -9.36 5.25
N ASP A 89 7.03 -10.20 6.21
CA ASP A 89 6.10 -10.73 7.19
C ASP A 89 5.54 -9.59 8.04
N SER A 90 4.23 -9.59 8.33
CA SER A 90 3.65 -8.51 9.11
C SER A 90 3.73 -8.71 10.61
N GLY A 91 4.23 -9.85 11.10
CA GLY A 91 3.85 -10.39 12.41
C GLY A 91 2.35 -10.75 12.42
N SER A 92 1.99 -11.75 13.21
CA SER A 92 0.59 -12.17 13.41
C SER A 92 0.35 -12.48 14.88
#